data_AF-A0A7Z0TSL0-F1
#
_entry.id   AF-A0A7Z0TSL0-F1
#
_cell.length_a   1.000
_cell.length_b   1.000
_cell.length_c   1.000
_cell.angle_alpha   90.00
_cell.angle_beta   90.00
_cell.angle_gamma   90.00
#
_symmetry.space_group_name_H-M   'P 1'
#
loop_
_entity.id
_entity.type
_entity.pdbx_description
1 polymer ?
#
loop_
_entity_poly.entity_id
_entity_poly.type
_entity_poly.pdbx_seq_one_letter_code
_entity_poly.pdbx_strand_id
1 'polypeptide(L)'
;MPRQAAAAQGFAANGSTRSQILPPADLNELEKAEFVNVVLGSPPSHFLPADIATIAAYARAVVAERRAAGELDAAPVVSSPTGDKPSPWLPIWLGQLRACTTLARRLNINPAGRIPTKLPEPQEPVSYYEKMRMLEDRRDDGAN
;
A
#
# COMPACT_ATOMS: atom_id res chain seq x y z
N MET A 1 7.13 -20.88 45.65
CA MET A 1 5.81 -20.33 45.28
C MET A 1 5.85 -19.87 43.84
N PRO A 2 5.03 -20.42 42.93
CA PRO A 2 5.01 -19.98 41.53
C PRO A 2 4.25 -18.65 41.43
N ARG A 3 4.89 -17.61 40.84
CA ARG A 3 4.24 -16.36 40.47
C ARG A 3 3.30 -16.63 39.28
N GLN A 4 2.00 -16.66 39.52
CA GLN A 4 1.01 -16.53 38.45
C GLN A 4 1.06 -15.09 37.93
N ALA A 5 1.45 -14.93 36.67
CA ALA A 5 1.38 -13.65 35.98
C ALA A 5 -0.09 -13.33 35.68
N ALA A 6 -0.61 -12.31 36.37
CA ALA A 6 -1.81 -11.59 35.98
C ALA A 6 -1.44 -10.51 34.95
N ALA A 7 -2.34 -10.29 33.99
CA ALA A 7 -2.25 -9.33 32.89
C ALA A 7 -1.31 -9.75 31.74
N ALA A 8 -1.72 -9.77 30.48
CA ALA A 8 -2.72 -8.93 29.84
C ALA A 8 -3.74 -9.77 29.05
N GLN A 9 -5.00 -9.74 29.51
CA GLN A 9 -6.12 -9.72 28.57
C GLN A 9 -5.97 -8.43 27.76
N GLY A 10 -5.22 -8.51 26.66
CA GLY A 10 -5.32 -7.50 25.63
C GLY A 10 -6.78 -7.45 25.24
N PHE A 11 -7.39 -6.27 25.35
CA PHE A 11 -8.64 -5.99 24.68
C PHE A 11 -8.39 -6.23 23.20
N ALA A 12 -8.65 -7.45 22.74
CA ALA A 12 -8.90 -7.71 21.34
C ALA A 12 -10.15 -6.88 21.06
N ALA A 13 -9.95 -5.66 20.58
CA ALA A 13 -10.96 -4.94 19.86
C ALA A 13 -11.28 -5.83 18.66
N ASN A 14 -12.23 -6.77 18.85
CA ASN A 14 -12.77 -7.64 17.83
C ASN A 14 -13.58 -6.85 16.78
N GLY A 15 -13.31 -5.55 16.65
CA GLY A 15 -13.81 -4.69 15.59
C GLY A 15 -12.89 -4.84 14.39
N SER A 16 -13.42 -5.46 13.33
CA SER A 16 -12.83 -5.41 12.01
C SER A 16 -12.49 -3.96 11.64
N THR A 17 -11.21 -3.62 11.45
CA THR A 17 -10.78 -2.29 10.98
C THR A 17 -11.24 -2.03 9.54
N ARG A 18 -11.64 -3.07 8.82
CA ARG A 18 -12.18 -3.03 7.46
C ARG A 18 -13.36 -2.06 7.31
N SER A 19 -14.22 -1.89 8.31
CA SER A 19 -15.37 -0.97 8.21
C SER A 19 -14.97 0.50 8.17
N GLN A 20 -13.73 0.81 8.56
CA GLN A 20 -13.18 2.18 8.57
C GLN A 20 -12.37 2.49 7.30
N ILE A 21 -12.10 1.49 6.46
CA ILE A 21 -11.28 1.62 5.26
C ILE A 21 -12.23 1.81 4.07
N LEU A 22 -12.30 3.05 3.59
CA LEU A 22 -13.10 3.43 2.43
C LEU A 22 -12.20 3.89 1.27
N PRO A 23 -12.55 3.57 0.01
CA PRO A 23 -11.82 4.07 -1.13
C PRO A 23 -11.94 5.59 -1.22
N PRO A 24 -10.82 6.31 -1.45
CA PRO A 24 -10.85 7.75 -1.71
C PRO A 24 -11.78 8.15 -2.87
N ALA A 25 -12.37 9.33 -2.78
CA ALA A 25 -13.37 9.81 -3.74
C ALA A 25 -12.80 10.09 -5.14
N ASP A 26 -11.50 10.37 -5.22
CA ASP A 26 -10.72 10.68 -6.42
C ASP A 26 -10.34 9.43 -7.25
N LEU A 27 -10.64 8.21 -6.77
CA LEU A 27 -10.44 6.99 -7.55
C LEU A 27 -11.53 6.81 -8.60
N ASN A 28 -11.13 6.35 -9.80
CA ASN A 28 -12.08 5.91 -10.82
C ASN A 28 -12.74 4.57 -10.44
N GLU A 29 -13.74 4.11 -11.20
CA GLU A 29 -14.49 2.89 -10.87
C GLU A 29 -13.62 1.62 -10.86
N LEU A 30 -12.68 1.50 -11.81
CA LEU A 30 -11.77 0.34 -11.89
C LEU A 30 -10.79 0.33 -10.71
N GLU A 31 -10.28 1.49 -10.33
CA GLU A 31 -9.39 1.67 -9.19
C GLU A 31 -10.13 1.40 -7.87
N LYS A 32 -11.38 1.85 -7.75
CA LYS A 32 -12.24 1.54 -6.58
C LYS A 32 -12.47 0.04 -6.47
N ALA A 33 -12.73 -0.65 -7.58
CA ALA A 33 -12.90 -2.09 -7.60
C ALA A 33 -11.61 -2.81 -7.13
N GLU A 34 -10.45 -2.40 -7.65
CA GLU A 34 -9.16 -2.99 -7.24
C GLU A 34 -8.83 -2.69 -5.76
N PHE A 35 -9.10 -1.47 -5.29
CA PHE A 35 -8.97 -1.10 -3.87
C PHE A 35 -9.80 -2.02 -2.98
N VAL A 36 -11.08 -2.22 -3.31
CA VAL A 36 -11.99 -3.09 -2.57
C VAL A 36 -11.51 -4.55 -2.62
N ASN A 37 -11.06 -5.03 -3.78
CA ASN A 37 -10.52 -6.39 -3.92
C ASN A 37 -9.32 -6.64 -2.99
N VAL A 38 -8.40 -5.67 -2.88
CA VAL A 38 -7.24 -5.77 -1.98
C VAL A 38 -7.67 -5.81 -0.52
N VAL A 39 -8.59 -4.94 -0.12
CA VAL A 39 -9.10 -4.85 1.26
C VAL A 39 -9.90 -6.10 1.66
N LEU A 40 -10.72 -6.64 0.74
CA LEU A 40 -11.52 -7.83 0.99
C LEU A 40 -10.70 -9.12 0.93
N GLY A 41 -9.68 -9.17 0.07
CA GLY A 41 -8.77 -10.31 -0.08
C GLY A 41 -7.76 -10.45 1.07
N SER A 42 -7.64 -9.44 1.93
CA SER A 42 -6.74 -9.46 3.10
C SER A 42 -7.51 -9.72 4.41
N PRO A 43 -6.86 -10.23 5.47
CA PRO A 43 -7.51 -10.41 6.77
C PRO A 43 -8.17 -9.11 7.29
N PRO A 44 -9.28 -9.18 8.05
CA PRO A 44 -10.04 -7.99 8.47
C PRO A 44 -9.26 -6.97 9.32
N SER A 45 -8.18 -7.40 9.96
CA SER A 45 -7.27 -6.58 10.79
C SER A 45 -5.93 -6.29 10.11
N HIS A 46 -5.78 -6.63 8.82
CA HIS A 46 -4.51 -6.50 8.10
C HIS A 46 -4.13 -5.05 7.80
N PHE A 47 -5.14 -4.22 7.51
CA PHE A 47 -4.94 -2.82 7.14
C PHE A 47 -5.41 -1.88 8.24
N LEU A 48 -4.73 -0.73 8.33
CA LEU A 48 -5.08 0.39 9.18
C LEU A 48 -5.58 1.57 8.32
N PRO A 49 -6.31 2.55 8.90
CA PRO A 49 -6.69 3.77 8.18
C PRO A 49 -5.51 4.54 7.60
N ALA A 50 -4.32 4.43 8.19
CA ALA A 50 -3.08 5.03 7.68
C ALA A 50 -2.64 4.44 6.32
N ASP A 51 -3.07 3.21 5.99
CA ASP A 51 -2.66 2.52 4.77
C ASP A 51 -3.50 2.93 3.55
N ILE A 52 -4.60 3.68 3.73
CA ILE A 52 -5.55 4.04 2.66
C ILE A 52 -4.83 4.67 1.46
N ALA A 53 -3.91 5.60 1.70
CA ALA A 53 -3.16 6.26 0.62
C ALA A 53 -2.28 5.27 -0.16
N THR A 54 -1.65 4.32 0.53
CA THR A 54 -0.79 3.30 -0.06
C THR A 54 -1.60 2.28 -0.87
N ILE A 55 -2.77 1.86 -0.36
CA ILE A 55 -3.70 0.96 -1.07
C ILE A 55 -4.26 1.65 -2.32
N ALA A 56 -4.65 2.93 -2.22
CA ALA A 56 -5.10 3.71 -3.36
C ALA A 56 -4.02 3.86 -4.45
N ALA A 57 -2.78 4.13 -4.06
CA ALA A 57 -1.65 4.17 -4.98
C ALA A 57 -1.41 2.81 -5.66
N TYR A 58 -1.54 1.71 -4.92
CA TYR A 58 -1.42 0.36 -5.47
C TYR A 58 -2.54 0.07 -6.49
N ALA A 59 -3.79 0.40 -6.16
CA ALA A 59 -4.92 0.23 -7.07
C ALA A 59 -4.73 0.98 -8.40
N ARG A 60 -4.28 2.24 -8.34
CA ARG A 60 -3.91 3.04 -9.53
C ARG A 60 -2.82 2.37 -10.37
N ALA A 61 -1.75 1.91 -9.71
CA ALA A 61 -0.64 1.27 -10.39
C ALA A 61 -1.09 -0.01 -11.12
N VAL A 62 -1.94 -0.84 -10.49
CA VAL A 62 -2.48 -2.06 -11.10
C VAL A 62 -3.35 -1.76 -12.32
N VAL A 63 -4.25 -0.77 -12.23
CA VAL A 63 -5.10 -0.39 -13.36
C VAL A 63 -4.27 0.19 -14.51
N ALA A 64 -3.29 1.04 -14.22
CA ALA A 64 -2.39 1.60 -15.21
C ALA A 64 -1.49 0.55 -15.86
N GLU A 65 -1.01 -0.44 -15.08
CA GLU A 65 -0.23 -1.58 -15.57
C GLU A 65 -1.06 -2.42 -16.55
N ARG A 66 -2.28 -2.81 -16.18
CA ARG A 66 -3.18 -3.59 -17.05
C ARG A 66 -3.51 -2.86 -18.34
N ARG A 67 -3.71 -1.54 -18.29
CA ARG A 67 -3.93 -0.72 -19.48
C ARG A 67 -2.71 -0.73 -20.40
N ALA A 68 -1.52 -0.49 -19.85
CA ALA A 68 -0.29 -0.51 -20.63
C ALA A 68 0.01 -1.89 -21.22
N ALA A 69 -0.29 -2.96 -20.48
CA ALA A 69 -0.18 -4.34 -20.96
C ALA A 69 -1.13 -4.60 -22.14
N GLY A 70 -2.40 -4.19 -22.06
CA GLY A 70 -3.36 -4.35 -23.15
C GLY A 70 -2.95 -3.61 -24.44
N GLU A 71 -2.32 -2.44 -24.31
CA GLU A 71 -1.78 -1.69 -25.45
C GLU A 71 -0.54 -2.35 -26.07
N LEU A 72 0.28 -3.03 -25.24
CA LEU A 72 1.41 -3.84 -25.71
C LEU A 72 0.97 -5.18 -26.35
N ASP A 73 -0.18 -5.72 -25.96
CA ASP A 73 -0.74 -6.91 -26.60
C ASP A 73 -1.35 -6.55 -27.96
N ALA A 74 -1.98 -5.37 -28.07
CA ALA A 74 -2.61 -4.89 -29.31
C ALA A 74 -1.59 -4.42 -30.37
N ALA A 75 -0.40 -3.96 -29.96
CA ALA A 75 0.63 -3.43 -30.85
C ALA A 75 1.99 -4.11 -30.61
N PRO A 76 2.75 -4.45 -31.66
CA PRO A 76 4.04 -5.10 -31.48
C PRO A 76 4.99 -4.23 -30.65
N VAL A 77 5.80 -4.89 -29.79
CA VAL A 77 6.82 -4.25 -28.94
C VAL A 77 7.77 -3.37 -29.76
N VAL A 78 7.94 -3.71 -31.05
CA VAL A 78 8.69 -2.93 -32.03
C VAL A 78 7.72 -2.40 -33.08
N SER A 79 7.57 -1.09 -33.12
CA SER A 79 6.52 -0.39 -33.89
C SER A 79 6.79 -0.27 -35.39
N SER A 80 8.00 -0.66 -35.86
CA SER A 80 8.40 -0.55 -37.27
C SER A 80 8.89 -1.90 -37.81
N PRO A 81 8.58 -2.25 -39.08
CA PRO A 81 9.20 -3.38 -39.77
C PRO A 81 10.73 -3.25 -39.90
N THR A 82 11.30 -2.06 -39.72
CA THR A 82 12.76 -1.83 -39.69
C THR A 82 13.40 -2.02 -38.32
N GLY A 83 12.62 -2.21 -37.24
CA GLY A 83 13.18 -2.58 -35.93
C GLY A 83 13.50 -1.43 -34.96
N ASP A 84 13.45 -0.17 -35.39
CA ASP A 84 14.23 0.87 -34.69
C ASP A 84 13.56 1.54 -33.48
N LYS A 85 12.24 1.38 -33.26
CA LYS A 85 11.53 2.12 -32.20
C LYS A 85 10.71 1.22 -31.26
N PRO A 86 11.08 1.14 -29.97
CA PRO A 86 10.28 0.43 -28.98
C PRO A 86 8.93 1.14 -28.78
N SER A 87 7.91 0.35 -28.46
CA SER A 87 6.58 0.88 -28.12
C SER A 87 6.66 1.88 -26.96
N PRO A 88 5.97 3.04 -27.04
CA PRO A 88 5.92 4.01 -25.95
C PRO A 88 5.26 3.44 -24.68
N TRP A 89 4.49 2.36 -24.81
CA TRP A 89 3.85 1.66 -23.70
C TRP A 89 4.81 0.80 -22.90
N LEU A 90 5.95 0.40 -23.47
CA LEU A 90 6.94 -0.43 -22.79
C LEU A 90 7.52 0.24 -21.53
N PRO A 91 8.05 1.48 -21.57
CA PRO A 91 8.55 2.14 -20.37
C PRO A 91 7.45 2.42 -19.34
N ILE A 92 6.21 2.67 -19.80
CA ILE A 92 5.06 2.90 -18.91
C ILE A 92 4.73 1.61 -18.15
N TRP A 93 4.58 0.49 -18.87
CA TRP A 93 4.30 -0.82 -18.28
C TRP A 93 5.38 -1.22 -17.28
N LEU A 94 6.66 -1.09 -17.63
CA LEU A 94 7.78 -1.37 -16.72
C LEU A 94 7.76 -0.49 -15.48
N GLY A 95 7.40 0.79 -15.63
CA GLY A 95 7.26 1.73 -14.51
C GLY A 95 6.15 1.32 -13.55
N GLN A 96 4.97 0.99 -14.07
CA GLN A 96 3.83 0.56 -13.25
C GLN A 96 4.07 -0.81 -12.61
N LEU A 97 4.69 -1.75 -13.31
CA LEU A 97 5.06 -3.05 -12.76
C LEU A 97 6.01 -2.92 -11.55
N ARG A 98 6.99 -2.00 -11.62
CA ARG A 98 7.88 -1.68 -10.49
C ARG A 98 7.11 -1.04 -9.33
N ALA A 99 6.16 -0.14 -9.62
CA ALA A 99 5.31 0.46 -8.61
C ALA A 99 4.44 -0.61 -7.90
N CYS A 100 3.79 -1.50 -8.67
CA CYS A 100 2.99 -2.62 -8.17
C CYS A 100 3.81 -3.51 -7.23
N THR A 101 4.99 -3.97 -7.66
CA THR A 101 5.83 -4.86 -6.84
C THR A 101 6.34 -4.19 -5.57
N THR A 102 6.69 -2.91 -5.64
CA THR A 102 7.14 -2.11 -4.48
C THR A 102 6.02 -1.91 -3.47
N LEU A 103 4.85 -1.49 -3.93
CA LEU A 103 3.69 -1.21 -3.09
C LEU A 103 3.11 -2.52 -2.51
N ALA A 104 3.05 -3.59 -3.29
CA ALA A 104 2.62 -4.91 -2.80
C ALA A 104 3.51 -5.42 -1.66
N ARG A 105 4.82 -5.16 -1.73
CA ARG A 105 5.76 -5.49 -0.65
C ARG A 105 5.50 -4.62 0.59
N ARG A 106 5.29 -3.31 0.42
CA ARG A 106 4.98 -2.39 1.53
C ARG A 106 3.67 -2.74 2.23
N LEU A 107 2.65 -3.14 1.48
CA LEU A 107 1.36 -3.59 2.00
C LEU A 107 1.38 -5.04 2.52
N ASN A 108 2.51 -5.74 2.37
CA ASN A 108 2.69 -7.12 2.78
C ASN A 108 1.65 -8.11 2.21
N ILE A 109 1.14 -7.84 0.99
CA ILE A 109 0.13 -8.67 0.30
C ILE A 109 0.77 -9.72 -0.63
N ASN A 110 2.09 -9.69 -0.79
CA ASN A 110 2.83 -10.68 -1.56
C ASN A 110 2.91 -12.03 -0.81
N PRO A 111 3.23 -13.14 -1.50
CA PRO A 111 3.36 -14.45 -0.84
C PRO A 111 4.38 -14.46 0.30
N ALA A 112 5.48 -13.70 0.16
CA ALA A 112 6.49 -13.55 1.20
C ALA A 112 5.93 -12.94 2.49
N GLY A 113 4.95 -12.05 2.36
CA GLY A 113 4.29 -11.37 3.48
C GLY A 113 3.32 -12.23 4.26
N ARG A 114 2.87 -13.34 3.69
CA ARG A 114 1.98 -14.30 4.38
C ARG A 114 2.71 -15.10 5.46
N ILE A 115 4.03 -15.15 5.41
CA ILE A 115 4.84 -15.79 6.44
C ILE A 115 4.97 -14.77 7.57
N PRO A 116 4.46 -15.07 8.78
CA PRO A 116 4.56 -14.15 9.91
C PRO A 116 6.04 -13.91 10.22
N THR A 117 6.51 -12.73 9.84
CA THR A 117 7.82 -12.24 10.27
C THR A 117 7.70 -11.94 11.76
N LYS A 118 8.70 -12.35 12.56
CA LYS A 118 8.67 -12.19 14.03
C LYS A 118 8.16 -10.80 14.42
N LEU A 119 7.24 -10.76 15.39
CA LEU A 119 6.65 -9.53 15.88
C LEU A 119 7.76 -8.53 16.25
N PRO A 120 7.71 -7.29 15.75
CA PRO A 120 8.62 -6.25 16.18
C PRO A 120 8.47 -6.04 17.69
N GLU A 121 9.59 -5.77 18.35
CA GLU A 121 9.64 -5.46 19.78
C GLU A 121 8.71 -4.27 20.07
N PRO A 122 7.91 -4.30 21.16
CA PRO A 122 6.98 -3.23 21.48
C PRO A 122 7.72 -1.89 21.57
N GLN A 123 7.41 -0.97 20.66
CA GLN A 123 7.95 0.38 20.76
C GLN A 123 7.15 1.16 21.79
N GLU A 124 7.85 1.85 22.69
CA GLU A 124 7.21 2.75 23.64
C GLU A 124 6.48 3.87 22.89
N PRO A 125 5.25 4.23 23.31
CA PRO A 125 4.50 5.29 22.66
C PRO A 125 5.26 6.62 22.75
N VAL A 126 5.38 7.31 21.61
CA VAL A 126 5.97 8.65 21.50
C VAL A 126 5.29 9.60 22.49
N SER A 127 6.08 10.24 23.33
CA SER A 127 5.58 11.15 24.37
C SER A 127 4.87 12.36 23.75
N TYR A 128 3.86 12.90 24.43
CA TYR A 128 3.13 14.10 23.98
C TYR A 128 4.05 15.28 23.65
N TYR A 129 5.08 15.51 24.49
CA TYR A 129 6.05 16.60 24.28
C TYR A 129 6.91 16.38 23.03
N GLU A 130 7.22 15.13 22.72
CA GLU A 130 7.99 14.77 21.53
C GLU A 130 7.17 15.03 20.26
N LYS A 131 5.87 14.74 20.29
CA LYS A 131 4.96 15.06 19.18
C LYS A 131 4.79 16.56 18.95
N MET A 132 4.74 17.38 20.02
CA MET A 132 4.67 18.84 19.91
C MET A 132 5.95 19.41 19.29
N ARG A 133 7.12 18.93 19.74
CA ARG A 133 8.41 19.34 19.19
C ARG A 133 8.51 19.09 17.68
N MET A 134 8.09 17.91 17.22
CA MET A 134 8.12 17.54 15.79
C MET A 134 7.20 18.39 14.90
N LEU A 135 6.13 18.97 15.46
CA LEU A 135 5.20 19.83 14.72
C LEU A 135 5.69 21.29 14.64
N GLU A 136 6.48 21.74 15.61
CA GLU A 136 7.07 23.08 15.67
C GLU A 136 8.27 23.19 14.73
N ASP A 137 9.19 22.21 14.73
CA ASP A 137 10.37 22.18 13.84
C ASP A 137 9.99 22.26 12.35
N ARG A 138 8.80 21.78 11.97
CA ARG A 138 8.31 21.82 10.59
C ARG A 138 7.82 23.18 10.09
N ARG A 139 7.59 24.15 11.00
CA ARG A 139 7.06 25.48 10.64
C ARG A 139 8.14 26.50 10.30
N ASP A 140 9.36 26.32 10.80
CA ASP A 140 10.44 27.30 10.61
C ASP A 140 11.23 27.14 9.30
N ASP A 141 11.15 26.00 8.62
CA ASP A 141 11.88 25.75 7.36
C ASP A 141 11.19 26.33 6.09
N GLY A 142 10.05 27.02 6.23
CA GLY A 142 9.23 27.51 5.11
C GLY A 142 9.36 29.00 4.78
N ALA A 143 10.26 29.73 5.45
CA ALA A 143 10.45 31.17 5.26
C ALA A 143 11.84 31.47 4.64
N ASN A 144 12.00 31.16 3.35
CA ASN A 144 13.07 31.75 2.52
C ASN A 144 12.68 31.75 1.03
#